data_AF-A0A259D8U6-F1
#
_entry.id   AF-A0A259D8U6-F1
#
_cell.length_a   1.000
_cell.length_b   1.000
_cell.length_c   1.000
_cell.angle_alpha   90.00
_cell.angle_beta   90.00
_cell.angle_gamma   90.00
#
_symmetry.space_group_name_H-M   'P 1'
#
loop_
_entity.id
_entity.type
_entity.pdbx_description
1 polymer ?
#
loop_
_entity_poly.entity_id
_entity_poly.type
_entity_poly.pdbx_seq_one_letter_code
_entity_poly.pdbx_strand_id
1 'polypeptide(L)'
;MPKGLPKVVKDCIDKCQACAVASVDVYNRPGPRFRTAQFIVLITMAWTALFHAVFYKRGKNPWHKKSGSTRYLRVDGEPKHWELMECIKQFYGSANPPERKNLEFLIGLRNKIEHRHLPELDASLYGECQASLMNLEDMLEAEFGAKYALNEQLAVALQFTRSVPKERRKAAKLTVSNAAKSIKDYVEKFRGGLSSAVLNSFSYSFNVYLVPKVSNRKELADVAVEFIKVDLQNQTEIDRLEKLNVLIKEKHIPI
;
A
#
# COMPACT_ATOMS: atom_id res chain seq x y z
N MET A 1 -17.97 -32.41 -5.63
CA MET A 1 -17.73 -30.96 -5.79
C MET A 1 -16.80 -30.51 -4.67
N PRO A 2 -15.75 -29.71 -4.93
CA PRO A 2 -14.96 -29.14 -3.84
C PRO A 2 -15.90 -28.31 -2.96
N LYS A 3 -15.87 -28.51 -1.63
CA LYS A 3 -16.66 -27.69 -0.71
C LYS A 3 -16.28 -26.22 -0.93
N GLY A 4 -17.26 -25.37 -1.23
CA GLY A 4 -17.02 -23.93 -1.36
C GLY A 4 -16.46 -23.32 -0.08
N LEU A 5 -15.88 -22.12 -0.17
CA LEU A 5 -15.32 -21.42 0.99
C LEU A 5 -16.38 -21.28 2.11
N PRO A 6 -16.01 -21.45 3.38
CA PRO A 6 -16.89 -21.18 4.51
C PRO A 6 -17.49 -19.77 4.44
N LYS A 7 -18.72 -19.59 4.93
CA LYS A 7 -19.41 -18.29 4.91
C LYS A 7 -18.55 -17.18 5.53
N VAL A 8 -17.97 -17.43 6.71
CA VAL A 8 -17.10 -16.46 7.41
C VAL A 8 -15.89 -16.02 6.56
N VAL A 9 -15.35 -16.92 5.73
CA VAL A 9 -14.24 -16.58 4.83
C VAL A 9 -14.72 -15.67 3.72
N LYS A 10 -15.88 -15.95 3.13
CA LYS A 10 -16.49 -15.10 2.09
C LYS A 10 -16.82 -13.71 2.63
N ASP A 11 -17.45 -13.63 3.80
CA ASP A 11 -17.79 -12.35 4.44
C ASP A 11 -16.52 -11.48 4.69
N CYS A 12 -15.39 -12.12 5.05
CA CYS A 12 -14.11 -11.43 5.18
C CYS A 12 -13.52 -10.98 3.83
N ILE A 13 -13.63 -11.80 2.78
CA ILE A 13 -13.19 -11.42 1.43
C ILE A 13 -14.01 -10.24 0.91
N ASP A 14 -15.34 -10.29 1.05
CA ASP A 14 -16.23 -9.21 0.61
C ASP A 14 -15.90 -7.90 1.32
N LYS A 15 -15.65 -7.95 2.63
CA LYS A 15 -15.16 -6.80 3.41
C LYS A 15 -13.80 -6.30 2.93
N CYS A 16 -12.87 -7.22 2.65
CA CYS A 16 -11.54 -6.88 2.14
C CYS A 16 -11.65 -6.10 0.83
N GLN A 17 -12.39 -6.64 -0.14
CA GLN A 17 -12.57 -6.06 -1.46
C GLN A 17 -13.29 -4.71 -1.38
N ALA A 18 -14.38 -4.61 -0.62
CA ALA A 18 -15.12 -3.36 -0.44
C ALA A 18 -14.25 -2.26 0.18
N CYS A 19 -13.46 -2.58 1.21
CA CYS A 19 -12.53 -1.62 1.81
C CYS A 19 -11.39 -1.23 0.86
N ALA A 20 -10.84 -2.17 0.09
CA ALA A 20 -9.79 -1.89 -0.88
C ALA A 20 -10.29 -0.94 -1.99
N VAL A 21 -11.45 -1.22 -2.59
CA VAL A 21 -12.06 -0.35 -3.61
C VAL A 21 -12.37 1.03 -3.05
N ALA A 22 -12.95 1.11 -1.85
CA ALA A 22 -13.23 2.38 -1.20
C ALA A 22 -11.95 3.20 -0.92
N SER A 23 -10.85 2.53 -0.59
CA SER A 23 -9.56 3.21 -0.38
C SER A 23 -9.11 3.92 -1.66
N VAL A 24 -9.22 3.24 -2.82
CA VAL A 24 -8.83 3.77 -4.13
C VAL A 24 -9.71 4.94 -4.55
N ASP A 25 -11.04 4.83 -4.40
CA ASP A 25 -11.98 5.93 -4.71
C ASP A 25 -11.59 7.21 -3.95
N VAL A 26 -11.38 7.07 -2.64
CA VAL A 26 -11.04 8.20 -1.78
C VAL A 26 -9.67 8.80 -2.12
N TYR A 27 -8.67 7.97 -2.44
CA TYR A 27 -7.35 8.45 -2.82
C TYR A 27 -7.40 9.28 -4.11
N ASN A 28 -8.19 8.84 -5.09
CA ASN A 28 -8.27 9.46 -6.41
C ASN A 28 -9.26 10.63 -6.50
N ARG A 29 -10.20 10.78 -5.56
CA ARG A 29 -11.20 11.86 -5.55
C ARG A 29 -10.55 13.27 -5.59
N PRO A 30 -10.81 14.14 -6.57
CA PRO A 30 -10.23 15.50 -6.58
C PRO A 30 -10.64 16.33 -5.35
N GLY A 31 -9.69 16.97 -4.66
CA GLY A 31 -9.98 17.89 -3.55
C GLY A 31 -8.93 17.91 -2.43
N PRO A 32 -8.74 19.02 -1.70
CA PRO A 32 -7.52 19.24 -0.93
C PRO A 32 -7.44 18.59 0.46
N ARG A 33 -8.32 17.67 0.87
CA ARG A 33 -8.38 17.26 2.29
C ARG A 33 -8.44 15.74 2.52
N PHE A 34 -7.48 15.26 3.31
CA PHE A 34 -7.51 14.01 4.08
C PHE A 34 -7.55 12.68 3.30
N ARG A 35 -7.28 12.69 1.99
CA ARG A 35 -7.39 11.50 1.13
C ARG A 35 -6.41 10.38 1.49
N THR A 36 -5.12 10.69 1.64
CA THR A 36 -4.11 9.69 2.03
C THR A 36 -4.40 9.10 3.40
N ALA A 37 -4.88 9.92 4.33
CA ALA A 37 -5.26 9.45 5.66
C ALA A 37 -6.46 8.47 5.60
N GLN A 38 -7.50 8.81 4.83
CA GLN A 38 -8.64 7.94 4.62
C GLN A 38 -8.25 6.65 3.89
N PHE A 39 -7.39 6.75 2.87
CA PHE A 39 -6.81 5.59 2.19
C PHE A 39 -6.11 4.67 3.19
N ILE A 40 -5.21 5.20 4.03
CA ILE A 40 -4.46 4.42 5.02
C ILE A 40 -5.41 3.70 5.99
N VAL A 41 -6.47 4.37 6.45
CA VAL A 41 -7.48 3.73 7.31
C VAL A 41 -8.19 2.59 6.57
N LEU A 42 -8.67 2.83 5.36
CA LEU A 42 -9.43 1.84 4.60
C LEU A 42 -8.58 0.64 4.15
N ILE A 43 -7.35 0.87 3.69
CA ILE A 43 -6.43 -0.20 3.27
C ILE A 43 -6.01 -1.06 4.46
N THR A 44 -5.81 -0.48 5.65
CA THR A 44 -5.52 -1.28 6.86
C THR A 44 -6.71 -2.15 7.27
N MET A 45 -7.94 -1.68 7.08
CA MET A 45 -9.15 -2.49 7.26
C MET A 45 -9.23 -3.63 6.24
N ALA A 46 -8.91 -3.35 4.98
CA ALA A 46 -8.89 -4.35 3.91
C ALA A 46 -7.89 -5.48 4.21
N TRP A 47 -6.66 -5.14 4.60
CA TRP A 47 -5.64 -6.11 5.02
C TRP A 47 -6.04 -6.92 6.25
N THR A 48 -6.69 -6.28 7.23
CA THR A 48 -7.18 -6.98 8.43
C THR A 48 -8.18 -8.06 8.03
N ALA A 49 -9.14 -7.70 7.17
CA ALA A 49 -10.14 -8.64 6.67
C ALA A 49 -9.53 -9.76 5.83
N LEU A 50 -8.52 -9.46 5.00
CA LEU A 50 -7.77 -10.47 4.24
C LEU A 50 -7.10 -11.49 5.17
N PHE A 51 -6.35 -11.04 6.17
CA PHE A 51 -5.71 -11.96 7.11
C PHE A 51 -6.72 -12.79 7.90
N HIS A 52 -7.84 -12.19 8.31
CA HIS A 52 -8.92 -12.95 8.96
C HIS A 52 -9.46 -14.04 8.04
N ALA A 53 -9.74 -13.74 6.76
CA ALA A 53 -10.16 -14.72 5.78
C ALA A 53 -9.15 -15.87 5.65
N VAL A 54 -7.86 -15.54 5.59
CA VAL A 54 -6.76 -16.51 5.47
C VAL A 54 -6.68 -17.40 6.70
N PHE A 55 -6.77 -16.84 7.91
CA PHE A 55 -6.75 -17.64 9.13
C PHE A 55 -7.97 -18.55 9.24
N TYR A 56 -9.17 -18.05 8.92
CA TYR A 56 -10.39 -18.88 8.91
C TYR A 56 -10.31 -20.00 7.86
N LYS A 57 -9.79 -19.72 6.66
CA LYS A 57 -9.52 -20.74 5.62
C LYS A 57 -8.58 -21.83 6.13
N ARG A 58 -7.58 -21.46 6.94
CA ARG A 58 -6.60 -22.37 7.56
C ARG A 58 -7.13 -23.03 8.86
N GLY A 59 -8.40 -22.86 9.22
CA GLY A 59 -9.00 -23.44 10.43
C GLY A 59 -8.55 -22.79 11.74
N LYS A 60 -7.97 -21.58 11.69
CA LYS A 60 -7.47 -20.84 12.85
C LYS A 60 -8.41 -19.68 13.17
N ASN A 61 -8.84 -19.59 14.43
CA ASN A 61 -9.61 -18.44 14.91
C ASN A 61 -8.67 -17.28 15.27
N PRO A 62 -8.75 -16.11 14.59
CA PRO A 62 -7.89 -14.97 14.85
C PRO A 62 -8.40 -14.16 16.05
N TRP A 63 -8.44 -14.78 17.24
CA TRP A 63 -8.97 -14.19 18.47
C TRP A 63 -7.94 -14.19 19.60
N HIS A 64 -7.92 -13.10 20.36
CA HIS A 64 -7.10 -13.00 21.56
C HIS A 64 -7.56 -14.00 22.61
N LYS A 65 -6.62 -14.60 23.32
CA LYS A 65 -6.88 -15.45 24.49
C LYS A 65 -6.69 -14.64 25.77
N LYS A 66 -7.40 -15.02 26.83
CA LYS A 66 -7.14 -14.46 28.16
C LYS A 66 -5.74 -14.89 28.62
N SER A 67 -5.03 -14.00 29.31
CA SER A 67 -3.71 -14.30 29.84
C SER A 67 -3.75 -15.56 30.71
N GLY A 68 -2.82 -16.49 30.47
CA GLY A 68 -2.74 -17.77 31.19
C GLY A 68 -3.92 -18.73 30.97
N SER A 69 -4.78 -18.50 29.98
CA SER A 69 -5.97 -19.32 29.75
C SER A 69 -6.11 -19.76 28.30
N THR A 70 -6.74 -20.92 28.11
CA THR A 70 -7.19 -21.39 26.79
C THR A 70 -8.46 -20.69 26.31
N ARG A 71 -9.16 -19.94 27.20
CA ARG A 71 -10.39 -19.22 26.89
C ARG A 71 -10.13 -17.95 26.09
N TYR A 72 -11.01 -17.64 25.15
CA TYR A 72 -10.95 -16.39 24.36
C TYR A 72 -11.31 -15.17 25.21
N LEU A 73 -10.62 -14.06 24.95
CA LEU A 73 -10.98 -12.75 25.42
C LEU A 73 -12.23 -12.29 24.66
N ARG A 74 -13.19 -11.70 25.37
CA ARG A 74 -14.41 -11.14 24.77
C ARG A 74 -14.57 -9.66 25.15
N VAL A 75 -15.11 -8.87 24.22
CA VAL A 75 -15.46 -7.46 24.38
C VAL A 75 -16.89 -7.32 23.84
N ASP A 76 -17.78 -6.69 24.61
CA ASP A 76 -19.20 -6.50 24.23
C ASP A 76 -19.92 -7.81 23.84
N GLY A 77 -19.56 -8.93 24.48
CA GLY A 77 -20.15 -10.25 24.23
C GLY A 77 -19.50 -11.06 23.10
N GLU A 78 -18.68 -10.44 22.26
CA GLU A 78 -18.04 -11.06 21.10
C GLU A 78 -16.55 -11.40 21.34
N PRO A 79 -15.99 -12.44 20.69
CA PRO A 79 -14.55 -12.68 20.72
C PRO A 79 -13.76 -11.46 20.26
N LYS A 80 -12.71 -11.08 21.00
CA LYS A 80 -11.83 -9.99 20.59
C LYS A 80 -10.93 -10.47 19.45
N HIS A 81 -11.23 -10.06 18.22
CA HIS A 81 -10.39 -10.36 17.07
C HIS A 81 -9.01 -9.72 17.16
N TRP A 82 -8.06 -10.35 16.49
CA TRP A 82 -6.74 -9.80 16.27
C TRP A 82 -6.81 -8.56 15.38
N GLU A 83 -6.19 -7.49 15.85
CA GLU A 83 -5.83 -6.35 15.03
C GLU A 83 -4.78 -6.71 13.98
N LEU A 84 -4.59 -5.83 12.97
CA LEU A 84 -3.69 -6.09 11.86
C LEU A 84 -2.26 -6.42 12.29
N MET A 85 -1.74 -5.72 13.32
CA MET A 85 -0.38 -5.96 13.82
C MET A 85 -0.21 -7.39 14.35
N GLU A 86 -1.19 -7.90 15.12
CA GLU A 86 -1.16 -9.28 15.60
C GLU A 86 -1.35 -10.26 14.44
N CYS A 87 -2.21 -9.95 13.46
CA CYS A 87 -2.36 -10.76 12.24
C CYS A 87 -1.03 -10.91 11.49
N ILE A 88 -0.30 -9.81 11.26
CA ILE A 88 1.02 -9.80 10.60
C ILE A 88 2.02 -10.66 11.38
N LYS A 89 2.09 -10.49 12.70
CA LYS A 89 2.95 -11.29 13.57
C LYS A 89 2.64 -12.78 13.45
N GLN A 90 1.37 -13.14 13.47
CA GLN A 90 0.89 -14.53 13.40
C GLN A 90 1.05 -15.15 12.00
N PHE A 91 1.03 -14.34 10.95
CA PHE A 91 1.18 -14.81 9.57
C PHE A 91 2.64 -14.96 9.16
N TYR A 92 3.47 -13.93 9.38
CA TYR A 92 4.88 -13.93 8.97
C TYR A 92 5.83 -14.55 9.99
N GLY A 93 5.43 -14.66 11.27
CA GLY A 93 6.31 -15.19 12.33
C GLY A 93 7.60 -14.39 12.45
N SER A 94 8.75 -15.05 12.29
CA SER A 94 10.08 -14.42 12.28
C SER A 94 10.49 -13.83 10.93
N ALA A 95 9.77 -14.14 9.84
CA ALA A 95 10.09 -13.62 8.52
C ALA A 95 9.83 -12.12 8.44
N ASN A 96 10.72 -11.38 7.76
CA ASN A 96 10.64 -9.94 7.60
C ASN A 96 10.67 -9.53 6.12
N PRO A 97 9.72 -9.99 5.30
CA PRO A 97 9.71 -9.62 3.89
C PRO A 97 9.27 -8.14 3.72
N PRO A 98 9.54 -7.51 2.56
CA PRO A 98 9.23 -6.10 2.35
C PRO A 98 7.74 -5.75 2.50
N GLU A 99 6.82 -6.65 2.14
CA GLU A 99 5.37 -6.52 2.31
C GLU A 99 5.01 -6.30 3.78
N ARG A 100 5.66 -7.07 4.69
CA ARG A 100 5.48 -6.89 6.13
C ARG A 100 5.94 -5.50 6.57
N LYS A 101 7.06 -5.00 6.05
CA LYS A 101 7.57 -3.66 6.38
C LYS A 101 6.68 -2.55 5.84
N ASN A 102 6.08 -2.73 4.66
CA ASN A 102 5.06 -1.84 4.13
C ASN A 102 3.86 -1.75 5.09
N LEU A 103 3.34 -2.88 5.56
CA LEU A 103 2.21 -2.90 6.49
C LEU A 103 2.54 -2.31 7.86
N GLU A 104 3.70 -2.65 8.44
CA GLU A 104 4.17 -2.07 9.70
C GLU A 104 4.27 -0.53 9.62
N PHE A 105 4.74 -0.03 8.48
CA PHE A 105 4.82 1.40 8.19
C PHE A 105 3.42 2.06 8.15
N LEU A 106 2.48 1.48 7.39
CA LEU A 106 1.13 2.02 7.26
C LEU A 106 0.35 1.98 8.58
N ILE A 107 0.53 0.94 9.41
CA ILE A 107 -0.06 0.87 10.75
C ILE A 107 0.48 1.98 11.64
N GLY A 108 1.79 2.23 11.63
CA GLY A 108 2.38 3.31 12.42
C GLY A 108 1.90 4.70 11.97
N LEU A 109 1.69 4.91 10.68
CA LEU A 109 1.03 6.11 10.16
C LEU A 109 -0.43 6.21 10.60
N ARG A 110 -1.21 5.13 10.47
CA ARG A 110 -2.63 5.06 10.87
C ARG A 110 -2.80 5.48 12.34
N ASN A 111 -1.94 4.97 13.23
CA ASN A 111 -1.97 5.32 14.65
C ASN A 111 -1.64 6.79 14.90
N LYS A 112 -0.80 7.42 14.07
CA LYS A 112 -0.51 8.86 14.18
C LYS A 112 -1.64 9.72 13.63
N ILE A 113 -2.27 9.29 12.53
CA ILE A 113 -3.42 9.94 11.90
C ILE A 113 -4.61 9.99 12.86
N GLU A 114 -4.89 8.90 13.58
CA GLU A 114 -6.02 8.83 14.51
C GLU A 114 -5.97 9.92 15.59
N HIS A 115 -4.77 10.31 15.99
CA HIS A 115 -4.58 11.31 17.04
C HIS A 115 -4.16 12.69 16.52
N ARG A 116 -3.92 12.86 15.20
CA ARG A 116 -3.30 14.08 14.65
C ARG A 116 -3.71 14.37 13.21
N HIS A 117 -3.77 15.65 12.85
CA HIS A 117 -3.99 16.06 11.46
C HIS A 117 -2.78 15.70 10.58
N LEU A 118 -3.02 14.90 9.52
CA LEU A 118 -2.01 14.58 8.53
C LEU A 118 -1.79 15.82 7.63
N PRO A 119 -0.55 16.33 7.48
CA PRO A 119 -0.25 17.34 6.47
C PRO A 119 -0.42 16.73 5.07
N GLU A 120 -0.30 17.58 4.06
CA GLU A 120 -0.23 17.20 2.65
C GLU A 120 1.11 16.44 2.39
N LEU A 121 1.20 15.18 2.84
CA LEU A 121 2.30 14.24 2.61
C LEU A 121 1.99 13.25 1.49
N ASP A 122 0.88 13.46 0.78
CA ASP A 122 0.29 12.57 -0.21
C ASP A 122 1.32 12.08 -1.26
N ALA A 123 2.08 13.00 -1.84
CA ALA A 123 3.06 12.67 -2.87
C ALA A 123 4.24 11.82 -2.34
N SER A 124 4.57 11.94 -1.06
CA SER A 124 5.71 11.22 -0.45
C SER A 124 5.39 9.80 0.00
N LEU A 125 4.10 9.46 0.07
CA LEU A 125 3.57 8.18 0.53
C LEU A 125 2.93 7.35 -0.59
N TYR A 126 2.85 7.91 -1.81
CA TYR A 126 2.25 7.26 -2.96
C TYR A 126 2.82 5.85 -3.18
N GLY A 127 4.15 5.71 -3.15
CA GLY A 127 4.80 4.43 -3.40
C GLY A 127 4.40 3.36 -2.39
N GLU A 128 4.40 3.68 -1.09
CA GLU A 128 3.96 2.74 -0.06
C GLU A 128 2.46 2.42 -0.14
N CYS A 129 1.62 3.39 -0.51
CA CYS A 129 0.18 3.17 -0.70
C CYS A 129 -0.10 2.23 -1.87
N GLN A 130 0.54 2.48 -3.02
CA GLN A 130 0.39 1.67 -4.22
C GLN A 130 0.98 0.26 -4.04
N ALA A 131 2.14 0.13 -3.38
CA ALA A 131 2.70 -1.17 -3.00
C ALA A 131 1.72 -1.98 -2.14
N SER A 132 1.07 -1.34 -1.17
CA SER A 132 0.08 -2.00 -0.31
C SER A 132 -1.11 -2.58 -1.07
N LEU A 133 -1.60 -1.88 -2.11
CA LEU A 133 -2.68 -2.35 -2.96
C LEU A 133 -2.28 -3.57 -3.79
N MET A 134 -1.13 -3.49 -4.48
CA MET A 134 -0.68 -4.60 -5.33
C MET A 134 -0.38 -5.85 -4.50
N ASN A 135 0.31 -5.68 -3.37
CA ASN A 135 0.57 -6.78 -2.45
C ASN A 135 -0.73 -7.41 -1.91
N LEU A 136 -1.79 -6.62 -1.72
CA LEU A 136 -3.09 -7.10 -1.25
C LEU A 136 -3.77 -7.95 -2.33
N GLU A 137 -3.74 -7.47 -3.57
CA GLU A 137 -4.27 -8.19 -4.73
C GLU A 137 -3.52 -9.50 -4.97
N ASP A 138 -2.18 -9.46 -4.99
CA ASP A 138 -1.33 -10.64 -5.15
C ASP A 138 -1.64 -11.70 -4.07
N MET A 139 -1.78 -11.28 -2.81
CA MET A 139 -2.08 -12.19 -1.71
C MET A 139 -3.53 -12.72 -1.78
N LEU A 140 -4.49 -11.87 -2.15
CA LEU A 140 -5.89 -12.27 -2.31
C LEU A 140 -6.03 -13.31 -3.42
N GLU A 141 -5.37 -13.10 -4.55
CA GLU A 141 -5.32 -14.05 -5.67
C GLU A 141 -4.57 -15.34 -5.28
N ALA A 142 -3.40 -15.24 -4.65
CA ALA A 142 -2.62 -16.40 -4.23
C ALA A 142 -3.39 -17.29 -3.22
N GLU A 143 -4.16 -16.68 -2.31
CA GLU A 143 -4.91 -17.42 -1.29
C GLU A 143 -6.26 -17.92 -1.79
N PHE A 144 -7.00 -17.18 -2.61
CA PHE A 144 -8.39 -17.53 -2.92
C PHE A 144 -8.64 -17.83 -4.40
N GLY A 145 -7.68 -17.50 -5.26
CA GLY A 145 -7.72 -17.66 -6.72
C GLY A 145 -8.23 -16.41 -7.43
N ALA A 146 -7.92 -16.32 -8.72
CA ALA A 146 -8.17 -15.15 -9.59
C ALA A 146 -9.62 -14.64 -9.58
N LYS A 147 -10.61 -15.50 -9.34
CA LYS A 147 -12.03 -15.08 -9.26
C LYS A 147 -12.35 -14.15 -8.08
N TYR A 148 -11.47 -14.06 -7.10
CA TYR A 148 -11.57 -13.11 -5.98
C TYR A 148 -10.58 -11.95 -6.11
N ALA A 149 -9.75 -11.91 -7.15
CA ALA A 149 -8.89 -10.76 -7.40
C ALA A 149 -9.75 -9.52 -7.70
N LEU A 150 -9.16 -8.33 -7.52
CA LEU A 150 -9.81 -7.05 -7.82
C LEU A 150 -9.65 -6.65 -9.29
N ASN A 151 -8.92 -7.47 -10.06
CA ASN A 151 -8.63 -7.41 -11.48
C ASN A 151 -9.88 -7.20 -12.36
N GLU A 152 -10.38 -5.96 -12.40
CA GLU A 152 -11.29 -5.45 -13.44
C GLU A 152 -11.55 -3.93 -13.38
N GLN A 153 -10.91 -3.16 -12.48
CA GLN A 153 -11.37 -1.78 -12.18
C GLN A 153 -10.34 -0.65 -12.20
N LEU A 154 -9.10 -0.85 -12.65
CA LEU A 154 -8.13 0.26 -12.67
C LEU A 154 -8.11 1.01 -14.00
N ALA A 155 -8.97 2.02 -14.11
CA ALA A 155 -8.67 3.15 -14.99
C ALA A 155 -7.45 3.89 -14.43
N VAL A 156 -6.46 4.17 -15.27
CA VAL A 156 -5.36 5.07 -14.90
C VAL A 156 -6.00 6.43 -14.57
N ALA A 157 -5.86 6.88 -13.33
CA ALA A 157 -6.48 8.12 -12.88
C ALA A 157 -6.01 9.29 -13.75
N LEU A 158 -6.96 10.08 -14.26
CA LEU A 158 -6.65 11.30 -15.01
C LEU A 158 -6.06 12.34 -14.05
N GLN A 159 -4.89 12.88 -14.38
CA GLN A 159 -4.16 13.80 -13.53
C GLN A 159 -4.14 15.22 -14.11
N PHE A 160 -4.50 16.22 -13.29
CA PHE A 160 -4.43 17.63 -13.64
C PHE A 160 -3.03 18.23 -13.42
N THR A 161 -1.93 17.65 -13.91
CA THR A 161 -0.62 18.34 -13.78
C THR A 161 0.41 17.94 -14.85
N ARG A 162 1.27 18.90 -15.23
CA ARG A 162 2.61 18.62 -15.85
C ARG A 162 3.75 18.60 -14.81
N SER A 163 3.53 19.13 -13.61
CA SER A 163 4.41 19.10 -12.42
C SER A 163 3.77 19.88 -11.27
N VAL A 164 4.19 19.63 -10.02
CA VAL A 164 3.80 20.45 -8.87
C VAL A 164 4.48 21.83 -8.98
N PRO A 165 3.73 22.94 -9.06
CA PRO A 165 4.33 24.28 -9.14
C PRO A 165 5.25 24.56 -7.94
N LYS A 166 6.45 25.10 -8.20
CA LYS A 166 7.47 25.40 -7.17
C LYS A 166 6.94 26.29 -6.04
N GLU A 167 6.01 27.19 -6.36
CA GLU A 167 5.28 28.06 -5.43
C GLU A 167 4.54 27.27 -4.33
N ARG A 168 3.80 26.21 -4.70
CA ARG A 168 3.10 25.34 -3.73
C ARG A 168 4.08 24.59 -2.83
N ARG A 169 5.24 24.16 -3.36
CA ARG A 169 6.30 23.53 -2.54
C ARG A 169 6.90 24.48 -1.51
N LYS A 170 7.02 25.79 -1.82
CA LYS A 170 7.51 26.80 -0.86
C LYS A 170 6.47 27.14 0.20
N ALA A 171 5.21 27.31 -0.18
CA ALA A 171 4.11 27.57 0.76
C ALA A 171 3.90 26.41 1.75
N ALA A 172 3.94 25.16 1.28
CA ALA A 172 3.83 23.98 2.15
C ALA A 172 4.97 23.85 3.17
N LYS A 173 6.18 24.37 2.86
CA LYS A 173 7.31 24.41 3.80
C LYS A 173 7.17 25.46 4.89
N LEU A 174 6.38 26.52 4.67
CA LEU A 174 6.25 27.64 5.59
C LEU A 174 5.19 27.41 6.68
N THR A 175 4.32 26.41 6.53
CA THR A 175 3.22 26.10 7.48
C THR A 175 3.37 24.68 8.04
N VAL A 176 4.51 24.37 8.67
CA VAL A 176 4.73 23.06 9.31
C VAL A 176 4.15 23.10 10.72
N SER A 177 2.98 22.50 10.92
CA SER A 177 2.43 22.28 12.26
C SER A 177 3.26 21.25 13.05
N ASN A 178 3.18 21.26 14.38
CA ASN A 178 3.86 20.26 15.21
C ASN A 178 3.43 18.81 14.86
N ALA A 179 2.18 18.62 14.41
CA ALA A 179 1.69 17.35 13.90
C ALA A 179 2.44 16.92 12.63
N ALA A 180 2.70 17.86 11.72
CA ALA A 180 3.44 17.62 10.49
C ALA A 180 4.87 17.14 10.75
N LYS A 181 5.55 17.79 11.68
CA LYS A 181 6.90 17.42 12.10
C LYS A 181 6.95 15.99 12.62
N SER A 182 6.04 15.62 13.52
CA SER A 182 6.07 14.28 14.11
C SER A 182 5.75 13.14 13.12
N ILE A 183 4.94 13.39 12.09
CA ILE A 183 4.71 12.40 11.04
C ILE A 183 5.94 12.28 10.15
N LYS A 184 6.53 13.42 9.76
CA LYS A 184 7.78 13.44 8.99
C LYS A 184 8.92 12.71 9.71
N ASP A 185 9.11 12.99 11.00
CA ASP A 185 10.12 12.33 11.84
C ASP A 185 9.89 10.82 11.91
N TYR A 186 8.63 10.38 11.95
CA TYR A 186 8.30 8.96 11.90
C TYR A 186 8.68 8.33 10.57
N VAL A 187 8.36 8.99 9.45
CA VAL A 187 8.69 8.50 8.11
C VAL A 187 10.21 8.36 7.95
N GLU A 188 10.96 9.40 8.31
CA GLU A 188 12.41 9.42 8.21
C GLU A 188 13.05 8.36 9.13
N LYS A 189 12.59 8.26 10.38
CA LYS A 189 13.09 7.27 11.34
C LYS A 189 12.79 5.83 10.90
N PHE A 190 11.58 5.57 10.39
CA PHE A 190 11.20 4.24 9.96
C PHE A 190 12.03 3.82 8.73
N ARG A 191 12.09 4.67 7.70
CA ARG A 191 12.89 4.41 6.50
C ARG A 191 14.38 4.28 6.80
N GLY A 192 14.93 5.11 7.69
CA GLY A 192 16.32 5.04 8.12
C GLY A 192 16.70 3.75 8.87
N GLY A 193 15.71 3.00 9.37
CA GLY A 193 15.91 1.69 10.00
C GLY A 193 15.84 0.50 9.03
N LEU A 194 15.58 0.73 7.74
CA LEU A 194 15.45 -0.33 6.73
C LEU A 194 16.74 -0.53 5.93
N SER A 195 16.96 -1.75 5.47
CA SER A 195 18.07 -2.05 4.56
C SER A 195 17.78 -1.51 3.15
N SER A 196 18.84 -1.26 2.38
CA SER A 196 18.72 -0.81 0.99
C SER A 196 17.90 -1.77 0.12
N ALA A 197 18.00 -3.08 0.36
CA ALA A 197 17.22 -4.10 -0.35
C ALA A 197 15.71 -3.94 -0.11
N VAL A 198 15.29 -3.61 1.11
CA VAL A 198 13.88 -3.36 1.43
C VAL A 198 13.43 -2.02 0.85
N LEU A 199 14.24 -0.97 0.99
CA LEU A 199 13.89 0.37 0.47
C LEU A 199 13.69 0.39 -1.04
N ASN A 200 14.45 -0.43 -1.78
CA ASN A 200 14.37 -0.52 -3.24
C ASN A 200 13.37 -1.59 -3.73
N SER A 201 12.65 -2.26 -2.83
CA SER A 201 11.67 -3.28 -3.21
C SER A 201 10.35 -2.64 -3.62
N PHE A 202 9.80 -3.07 -4.76
CA PHE A 202 8.44 -2.69 -5.20
C PHE A 202 7.36 -3.12 -4.20
N SER A 203 7.58 -4.21 -3.48
CA SER A 203 6.69 -4.68 -2.41
C SER A 203 6.74 -3.80 -1.16
N TYR A 204 7.80 -2.99 -0.97
CA TYR A 204 7.84 -1.98 0.09
C TYR A 204 7.28 -0.63 -0.38
N SER A 205 7.74 -0.14 -1.52
CA SER A 205 7.33 1.15 -2.10
C SER A 205 7.40 1.11 -3.62
N PHE A 206 6.28 1.36 -4.28
CA PHE A 206 6.17 1.38 -5.73
C PHE A 206 6.59 2.74 -6.30
N ASN A 207 7.84 2.82 -6.77
CA ASN A 207 8.38 4.02 -7.39
C ASN A 207 8.66 3.75 -8.87
N VAL A 208 7.97 4.48 -9.76
CA VAL A 208 8.10 4.32 -11.21
C VAL A 208 8.26 5.66 -11.90
N TYR A 209 8.92 5.64 -13.05
CA TYR A 209 8.97 6.77 -13.97
C TYR A 209 7.95 6.57 -15.10
N LEU A 210 7.09 7.56 -15.29
CA LEU A 210 6.24 7.64 -16.48
C LEU A 210 7.04 8.32 -17.60
N VAL A 211 7.50 7.53 -18.56
CA VAL A 211 8.24 8.04 -19.72
C VAL A 211 7.27 8.21 -20.89
N PRO A 212 7.17 9.40 -21.51
CA PRO A 212 6.32 9.59 -22.67
C PRO A 212 6.69 8.62 -23.80
N LYS A 213 5.70 7.94 -24.36
CA LYS A 213 5.88 7.09 -25.54
C LYS A 213 6.06 7.99 -26.77
N VAL A 214 7.30 8.07 -27.29
CA VAL A 214 7.60 8.74 -28.54
C VAL A 214 7.72 7.65 -29.62
N SER A 215 6.67 7.45 -30.40
CA SER A 215 6.62 6.44 -31.48
C SER A 215 6.29 7.10 -32.81
N ASN A 216 7.05 6.73 -33.87
CA ASN A 216 6.74 7.10 -35.25
C ASN A 216 5.72 6.16 -35.93
N ARG A 217 5.23 5.13 -35.22
CA ARG A 217 4.25 4.16 -35.74
C ARG A 217 2.95 4.26 -34.94
N LYS A 218 1.82 4.48 -35.64
CA LYS A 218 0.48 4.70 -35.06
C LYS A 218 0.01 3.55 -34.17
N GLU A 219 0.26 2.30 -34.56
CA GLU A 219 -0.19 1.07 -33.87
C GLU A 219 0.41 0.90 -32.46
N LEU A 220 1.55 1.53 -32.19
CA LEU A 220 2.16 1.50 -30.85
C LEU A 220 1.56 2.58 -29.92
N ALA A 221 0.70 3.48 -30.40
CA ALA A 221 0.15 4.59 -29.62
C ALA A 221 -1.27 4.33 -29.07
N ASP A 222 -1.87 3.16 -29.36
CA ASP A 222 -3.27 2.88 -29.04
C ASP A 222 -3.53 2.68 -27.53
N VAL A 223 -2.49 2.35 -26.75
CA VAL A 223 -2.57 2.22 -25.29
C VAL A 223 -1.95 3.44 -24.61
N ALA A 224 -2.73 4.11 -23.74
CA ALA A 224 -2.29 5.34 -23.07
C ALA A 224 -1.15 5.14 -22.04
N VAL A 225 -1.09 3.96 -21.41
CA VAL A 225 -0.05 3.58 -20.45
C VAL A 225 0.30 2.10 -20.64
N GLU A 226 1.58 1.80 -20.79
CA GLU A 226 2.08 0.43 -20.95
C GLU A 226 2.98 0.07 -19.77
N PHE A 227 2.66 -1.02 -19.08
CA PHE A 227 3.52 -1.57 -18.03
C PHE A 227 4.51 -2.54 -18.64
N ILE A 228 5.80 -2.16 -18.65
CA ILE A 228 6.88 -3.04 -19.06
C ILE A 228 7.32 -3.83 -17.83
N LYS A 229 7.08 -5.14 -17.84
CA LYS A 229 7.59 -6.03 -16.80
C LYS A 229 9.11 -6.10 -16.94
N VAL A 230 9.81 -5.78 -15.86
CA VAL A 230 11.27 -5.84 -15.77
C VAL A 230 11.65 -7.12 -15.04
N ASP A 231 12.56 -7.90 -15.62
CA ASP A 231 13.20 -8.98 -14.90
C ASP A 231 14.33 -8.44 -14.03
N LEU A 232 14.04 -8.29 -12.74
CA LEU A 232 15.00 -7.81 -11.74
C LEU A 232 16.13 -8.80 -11.45
N GLN A 233 16.10 -10.01 -12.02
CA GLN A 233 17.23 -10.95 -11.97
C GLN A 233 18.18 -10.78 -13.16
N ASN A 234 17.77 -10.02 -14.19
CA ASN A 234 18.60 -9.75 -15.36
C ASN A 234 19.38 -8.44 -15.17
N GLN A 235 20.69 -8.57 -14.88
CA GLN A 235 21.57 -7.43 -14.66
C GLN A 235 21.59 -6.44 -15.85
N THR A 236 21.43 -6.93 -17.08
CA THR A 236 21.43 -6.06 -18.27
C THR A 236 20.19 -5.17 -18.34
N GLU A 237 19.03 -5.66 -17.89
CA GLU A 237 17.83 -4.85 -17.78
C GLU A 237 17.94 -3.82 -16.65
N ILE A 238 18.52 -4.22 -15.51
CA ILE A 238 18.78 -3.32 -14.38
C ILE A 238 19.70 -2.17 -14.82
N ASP A 239 20.82 -2.46 -15.48
CA ASP A 239 21.77 -1.44 -15.95
C ASP A 239 21.12 -0.47 -16.95
N ARG A 240 20.19 -0.95 -17.79
CA ARG A 240 19.44 -0.10 -18.72
C ARG A 240 18.51 0.86 -17.98
N LEU A 241 17.85 0.40 -16.93
CA LEU A 241 17.00 1.24 -16.08
C LEU A 241 17.83 2.24 -15.26
N GLU A 242 18.99 1.85 -14.76
CA GLU A 242 19.90 2.76 -14.06
C GLU A 242 20.37 3.88 -14.99
N LYS A 243 20.73 3.58 -16.24
CA LYS A 243 21.06 4.61 -17.24
C LYS A 243 19.90 5.56 -17.52
N LEU A 244 18.67 5.05 -17.62
CA LEU A 244 17.47 5.89 -17.73
C LEU A 244 17.30 6.79 -16.49
N ASN A 245 17.52 6.26 -15.29
CA ASN A 245 17.43 7.02 -14.04
C ASN A 245 18.45 8.16 -13.98
N VAL A 246 19.68 7.93 -14.47
CA VAL A 246 20.73 8.97 -14.58
C VAL A 246 20.31 10.06 -15.56
N LEU A 247 19.82 9.70 -16.76
CA LEU A 247 19.33 10.66 -17.76
C LEU A 247 18.16 11.51 -17.24
N ILE A 248 17.28 10.93 -16.41
CA ILE A 248 16.16 11.65 -15.78
C ILE A 248 16.67 12.59 -14.67
N LYS A 249 17.66 12.15 -13.87
CA LYS A 249 18.29 12.99 -12.83
C LYS A 249 19.04 14.18 -13.43
N GLU A 250 19.79 14.01 -14.52
CA GLU A 250 20.52 15.10 -15.19
C GLU A 250 19.59 16.18 -15.76
N LYS A 251 18.37 15.81 -16.21
CA LYS A 251 17.36 16.80 -16.62
C LYS A 251 16.79 17.62 -15.46
N HIS A 252 16.87 17.13 -14.23
CA HIS A 252 16.63 17.92 -13.02
C HIS A 252 17.95 18.64 -12.64
N ILE A 253 18.30 19.68 -13.39
CA ILE A 253 19.45 20.53 -13.06
C ILE A 253 19.30 21.04 -11.61
N PRO A 254 20.32 20.89 -10.75
CA PRO A 254 20.28 21.43 -9.40
C PRO A 254 20.16 22.96 -9.47
N ILE A 255 19.16 23.51 -8.78
CA ILE A 255 19.07 24.93 -8.44
C ILE A 255 19.38 25.05 -6.96
#